data_AF-A0A3M1C340-F1
#
_entry.id   AF-A0A3M1C340-F1
#
_cell.length_a   1.000
_cell.length_b   1.000
_cell.length_c   1.000
_cell.angle_alpha   90.00
_cell.angle_beta   90.00
_cell.angle_gamma   90.00
#
_symmetry.space_group_name_H-M   'P 1'
#
loop_
_entity.id
_entity.type
_entity.pdbx_description
1 polymer ?
#
loop_
_entity_poly.entity_id
_entity_poly.type
_entity_poly.pdbx_seq_one_letter_code
_entity_poly.pdbx_strand_id
1 'polypeptide(L)'
;MRKAQMFSIDIIVAAGIAILILIASGVVWTHIHEKVYLSENKNDLEVIARNSLYSLIRSEGDPTNWTLFNDLEFNTSNIKALGIAKSFGYADRFEKEKALGLSDAGAWELDWNKMLRLYQLNNTKYEVMKELLGIRGAGYEFYLTFNVPNGINGFLGPGRIAYTYGKSDGTEGNSSHYGLYQYMIDNNVPFADFQGRWAELLENISDYNIVIFENPEIDDNDPAFVPYIGTLQNWVANGGVFLEKQYGTMIEIFNASGATQSISSDWGTVVNVSDVLLNVEVGDVVYVDEGYRINKNVDNLVTLVNFTDGHALHSWWPYGNGRVIYIPDTEGNITNASILKYNETRSMLFLPGEGGALEIGIKPDDNASHNVRVDSIALYNNNWTKVSMNVWQRCYGVTC
;
A
#
# COMPACT_ATOMS: atom_id res chain seq x y z
N MET A 1 -92.32 -19.22 24.32
CA MET A 1 -90.88 -18.97 24.54
C MET A 1 -90.15 -19.02 23.20
N ARG A 2 -89.99 -17.88 22.51
CA ARG A 2 -89.10 -17.79 21.35
C ARG A 2 -87.69 -17.61 21.90
N LYS A 3 -86.88 -18.66 21.80
CA LYS A 3 -85.47 -18.65 22.20
C LYS A 3 -84.77 -17.55 21.41
N ALA A 4 -84.13 -16.63 22.13
CA ALA A 4 -83.31 -15.57 21.57
C ALA A 4 -82.09 -16.19 20.85
N GLN A 5 -82.26 -16.55 19.58
CA GLN A 5 -81.15 -16.74 18.66
C GLN A 5 -80.75 -15.37 18.12
N MET A 6 -80.20 -14.54 19.00
CA MET A 6 -79.45 -13.32 18.65
C MET A 6 -77.99 -13.54 19.04
N PHE A 7 -77.38 -14.58 18.49
CA PHE A 7 -75.93 -14.56 18.27
C PHE A 7 -75.76 -14.14 16.82
N SER A 8 -75.79 -12.82 16.63
CA SER A 8 -75.87 -12.18 15.33
C SER A 8 -74.54 -12.33 14.60
N ILE A 9 -74.65 -12.50 13.28
CA ILE A 9 -73.53 -12.45 12.32
C ILE A 9 -72.63 -11.24 12.57
N ASP A 10 -73.19 -10.14 13.08
CA ASP A 10 -72.46 -8.92 13.43
C ASP A 10 -71.35 -9.14 14.46
N ILE A 11 -71.53 -10.02 15.45
CA ILE A 11 -70.48 -10.35 16.43
C ILE A 11 -69.29 -11.04 15.75
N ILE A 12 -69.57 -11.95 14.80
CA ILE A 12 -68.53 -12.67 14.05
C ILE A 12 -67.78 -11.70 13.14
N VAL A 13 -68.50 -10.82 12.44
CA VAL A 13 -67.90 -9.79 11.57
C VAL A 13 -67.05 -8.82 12.39
N ALA A 14 -67.56 -8.33 13.52
CA ALA A 14 -66.81 -7.44 14.41
C ALA A 14 -65.55 -8.10 14.97
N ALA A 15 -65.63 -9.36 15.41
CA ALA A 15 -64.47 -10.13 15.85
C ALA A 15 -63.44 -10.31 14.72
N GLY A 16 -63.89 -10.59 13.49
CA GLY A 16 -63.03 -10.69 12.31
C GLY A 16 -62.30 -9.38 11.99
N ILE A 17 -63.00 -8.25 12.03
CA ILE A 17 -62.40 -6.92 11.85
C ILE A 17 -61.39 -6.63 12.97
N ALA A 18 -61.71 -6.93 14.22
CA ALA A 18 -60.81 -6.73 15.35
C ALA A 18 -59.52 -7.57 15.19
N ILE A 19 -59.62 -8.83 14.77
CA ILE A 19 -58.46 -9.69 14.48
C ILE A 19 -57.61 -9.10 13.34
N LEU A 20 -58.23 -8.64 12.25
CA LEU A 20 -57.52 -8.00 11.14
C LEU A 20 -56.79 -6.73 11.59
N ILE A 21 -57.41 -5.89 12.43
CA ILE A 21 -56.78 -4.70 13.00
C ILE A 21 -55.58 -5.10 13.86
N LEU A 22 -55.69 -6.15 14.68
CA LEU A 22 -54.59 -6.62 15.53
C LEU A 22 -53.41 -7.16 14.69
N ILE A 23 -53.70 -7.95 13.65
CA ILE A 23 -52.67 -8.45 12.73
C ILE A 23 -51.99 -7.28 12.01
N ALA A 24 -52.78 -6.34 11.46
CA ALA A 24 -52.24 -5.17 10.78
C ALA A 24 -51.39 -4.31 11.71
N SER A 25 -51.83 -4.10 12.96
CA SER A 25 -51.07 -3.37 13.97
C SER A 25 -49.76 -4.08 14.33
N GLY A 26 -49.79 -5.42 14.43
CA GLY A 26 -48.59 -6.24 14.66
C GLY A 26 -47.58 -6.12 13.52
N VAL A 27 -48.03 -6.22 12.26
CA VAL A 27 -47.15 -6.07 11.08
C VAL A 27 -46.58 -4.65 10.98
N VAL A 28 -47.38 -3.63 11.26
CA VAL A 28 -46.91 -2.23 11.27
C VAL A 28 -45.89 -2.02 12.38
N TRP A 29 -46.13 -2.59 13.57
CA TRP A 29 -45.20 -2.50 14.70
C TRP A 29 -43.86 -3.15 14.40
N THR A 30 -43.86 -4.38 13.86
CA THR A 30 -42.62 -5.06 13.47
C THR A 30 -41.85 -4.27 12.41
N HIS A 31 -42.56 -3.74 11.41
CA HIS A 31 -41.95 -2.91 10.37
C HIS A 31 -41.33 -1.61 10.92
N ILE A 32 -42.02 -0.92 11.84
CA ILE A 32 -41.48 0.29 12.49
C ILE A 32 -40.23 -0.06 13.31
N HIS A 33 -40.27 -1.14 14.09
CA HIS A 33 -39.13 -1.56 14.90
C HIS A 33 -37.91 -1.94 14.05
N GLU A 34 -38.11 -2.74 13.01
CA GLU A 34 -37.04 -3.07 12.06
C GLU A 34 -36.45 -1.81 11.44
N LYS A 35 -37.29 -0.85 11.02
CA LYS A 35 -36.81 0.40 10.43
C LYS A 35 -36.02 1.26 11.42
N VAL A 36 -36.47 1.36 12.68
CA VAL A 36 -35.74 2.08 13.74
C VAL A 36 -34.40 1.40 14.01
N TYR A 37 -34.39 0.08 14.17
CA TYR A 37 -33.18 -0.71 14.39
C TYR A 37 -32.14 -0.54 13.26
N LEU A 38 -32.58 -0.66 12.00
CA LEU A 38 -31.71 -0.44 10.83
C LEU A 38 -31.16 1.00 10.77
N SER A 39 -31.97 1.98 11.19
CA SER A 39 -31.55 3.39 11.22
C SER A 39 -30.52 3.67 12.33
N GLU A 40 -30.71 3.08 13.51
CA GLU A 40 -29.77 3.19 14.64
C GLU A 40 -28.44 2.54 14.29
N ASN A 41 -28.45 1.30 13.75
CA ASN A 41 -27.24 0.62 13.30
C ASN A 41 -26.47 1.41 12.24
N LYS A 42 -27.18 1.99 11.27
CA LYS A 42 -26.55 2.82 10.23
C LYS A 42 -25.93 4.09 10.84
N ASN A 43 -26.62 4.73 11.80
CA ASN A 43 -26.10 5.90 12.47
C ASN A 43 -24.86 5.58 13.30
N ASP A 44 -24.85 4.46 14.01
CA ASP A 44 -23.69 4.01 14.79
C ASP A 44 -22.49 3.72 13.89
N LEU A 45 -22.70 3.06 12.74
CA LEU A 45 -21.64 2.82 11.76
C LEU A 45 -21.12 4.12 11.14
N GLU A 46 -21.98 5.11 10.92
CA GLU A 46 -21.54 6.43 10.47
C GLU A 46 -20.65 7.11 11.50
N VAL A 47 -21.04 7.06 12.78
CA VAL A 47 -20.25 7.62 13.88
C VAL A 47 -18.91 6.90 13.99
N ILE A 48 -18.89 5.57 13.90
CA ILE A 48 -17.66 4.78 13.90
C ILE A 48 -16.79 5.17 12.70
N ALA A 49 -17.29 5.08 11.47
CA ALA A 49 -16.54 5.40 10.26
C ALA A 49 -15.95 6.81 10.30
N ARG A 50 -16.74 7.79 10.76
CA ARG A 50 -16.32 9.19 10.88
C ARG A 50 -15.24 9.35 11.94
N ASN A 51 -15.42 8.78 13.13
CA ASN A 51 -14.44 8.89 14.22
C ASN A 51 -13.15 8.14 13.89
N SER A 52 -13.24 6.93 13.34
CA SER A 52 -12.08 6.14 12.90
C SER A 52 -11.30 6.87 11.81
N LEU A 53 -11.98 7.38 10.77
CA LEU A 53 -11.34 8.13 9.70
C LEU A 53 -10.68 9.41 10.23
N TYR A 54 -11.37 10.19 11.06
CA TYR A 54 -10.79 11.40 11.63
C TYR A 54 -9.63 11.12 12.58
N SER A 55 -9.73 10.11 13.44
CA SER A 55 -8.63 9.70 14.30
C SER A 55 -7.41 9.31 13.46
N LEU A 56 -7.64 8.56 12.39
CA LEU A 56 -6.58 8.10 11.51
C LEU A 56 -5.87 9.27 10.81
N ILE A 57 -6.62 10.14 10.13
CA ILE A 57 -6.01 11.20 9.29
C ILE A 57 -5.55 12.43 10.09
N ARG A 58 -6.09 12.65 11.30
CA ARG A 58 -5.80 13.86 12.11
C ARG A 58 -4.82 13.61 13.25
N SER A 59 -4.47 12.36 13.52
CA SER A 59 -3.51 12.03 14.58
C SER A 59 -2.22 11.43 14.00
N GLU A 60 -1.14 11.57 14.76
CA GLU A 60 0.14 10.92 14.48
C GLU A 60 0.16 9.44 14.92
N GLY A 61 -0.86 8.99 15.65
CA GLY A 61 -0.88 7.71 16.35
C GLY A 61 -0.17 7.77 17.71
N ASP A 62 -0.28 6.69 18.48
CA ASP A 62 0.43 6.52 19.75
C ASP A 62 1.05 5.11 19.81
N PRO A 63 2.39 4.99 19.83
CA PRO A 63 3.37 6.07 19.70
C PRO A 63 3.39 6.71 18.29
N THR A 64 3.91 7.93 18.17
CA THR A 64 4.02 8.66 16.88
C THR A 64 4.75 7.88 15.78
N ASN A 65 5.69 7.00 16.14
CA ASN A 65 6.58 6.25 15.26
C ASN A 65 6.24 4.75 15.20
N TRP A 66 4.95 4.41 15.23
CA TRP A 66 4.47 3.03 15.18
C TRP A 66 4.91 2.23 13.93
N THR A 67 5.44 2.90 12.91
CA THR A 67 5.99 2.26 11.71
C THR A 67 7.30 1.52 11.95
N LEU A 68 8.02 1.81 13.05
CA LEU A 68 9.31 1.18 13.35
C LEU A 68 9.18 -0.20 13.99
N PHE A 69 7.98 -0.56 14.44
CA PHE A 69 7.73 -1.87 15.04
C PHE A 69 7.62 -2.91 13.94
N ASN A 70 8.22 -4.08 14.16
CA ASN A 70 8.01 -5.22 13.28
C ASN A 70 6.57 -5.76 13.42
N ASP A 71 6.19 -6.67 12.52
CA ASP A 71 4.83 -7.20 12.44
C ASP A 71 4.42 -7.97 13.72
N LEU A 72 5.37 -8.60 14.41
CA LEU A 72 5.12 -9.29 15.68
C LEU A 72 4.79 -8.31 16.81
N GLU A 73 5.42 -7.15 16.81
CA GLU A 73 5.22 -6.09 17.79
C GLU A 73 4.01 -5.21 17.49
N PHE A 74 3.45 -5.25 16.28
CA PHE A 74 2.24 -4.52 15.93
C PHE A 74 0.99 -5.14 16.59
N ASN A 75 0.67 -4.65 17.78
CA ASN A 75 -0.45 -5.10 18.61
C ASN A 75 -0.98 -3.96 19.50
N THR A 76 -2.07 -4.21 20.22
CA THR A 76 -2.76 -3.22 21.08
C THR A 76 -1.98 -2.80 22.34
N SER A 77 -0.97 -3.57 22.75
CA SER A 77 -0.13 -3.22 23.91
C SER A 77 0.96 -2.23 23.52
N ASN A 78 1.58 -2.43 22.34
CA ASN A 78 2.67 -1.61 21.84
C ASN A 78 2.16 -0.37 21.09
N ILE A 79 1.09 -0.54 20.32
CA ILE A 79 0.42 0.52 19.56
C ILE A 79 -0.96 0.71 20.16
N LYS A 80 -1.26 1.89 20.67
CA LYS A 80 -2.56 2.18 21.32
C LYS A 80 -3.56 2.82 20.36
N ALA A 81 -3.06 3.56 19.37
CA ALA A 81 -3.89 4.25 18.40
C ALA A 81 -3.15 4.38 17.07
N LEU A 82 -3.89 4.17 15.97
CA LEU A 82 -3.39 4.42 14.63
C LEU A 82 -3.63 5.88 14.24
N GLY A 83 -2.61 6.47 13.64
CA GLY A 83 -2.67 7.78 13.05
C GLY A 83 -1.60 7.92 11.98
N ILE A 84 -1.95 8.53 10.86
CA ILE A 84 -1.10 8.65 9.67
C ILE A 84 -0.69 10.09 9.38
N ALA A 85 -1.05 11.05 10.22
CA ALA A 85 -0.57 12.42 10.04
C ALA A 85 0.96 12.48 10.29
N LYS A 86 1.65 13.34 9.54
CA LYS A 86 3.05 13.71 9.82
C LYS A 86 3.13 14.41 11.17
N SER A 87 4.27 14.23 11.84
CA SER A 87 4.58 15.00 13.03
C SER A 87 4.94 16.43 12.65
N PHE A 88 4.25 17.41 13.25
CA PHE A 88 4.54 18.81 13.01
C PHE A 88 5.61 19.30 13.98
N GLY A 89 6.69 19.85 13.44
CA GLY A 89 7.70 20.53 14.25
C GLY A 89 7.13 21.77 14.95
N TYR A 90 7.84 22.27 15.96
CA TYR A 90 7.43 23.50 16.67
C TYR A 90 7.33 24.71 15.73
N ALA A 91 8.15 24.76 14.68
CA ALA A 91 8.12 25.81 13.65
C ALA A 91 6.87 25.72 12.74
N ASP A 92 6.30 24.53 12.59
CA ASP A 92 5.13 24.28 11.73
C ASP A 92 3.80 24.44 12.47
N ARG A 93 3.83 24.77 13.78
CA ARG A 93 2.62 25.04 14.57
C ARG A 93 1.78 26.17 13.99
N PHE A 94 2.40 27.15 13.35
CA PHE A 94 1.67 28.26 12.74
C PHE A 94 0.83 27.81 11.53
N GLU A 95 1.34 26.87 10.73
CA GLU A 95 0.59 26.22 9.64
C GLU A 95 -0.54 25.34 10.21
N LYS A 96 -0.28 24.62 11.31
CA LYS A 96 -1.27 23.85 12.05
C LYS A 96 -2.40 24.72 12.62
N GLU A 97 -2.08 25.88 13.20
CA GLU A 97 -3.06 26.83 13.75
C GLU A 97 -3.85 27.54 12.63
N LYS A 98 -3.22 27.78 11.47
CA LYS A 98 -3.89 28.31 10.28
C LYS A 98 -4.87 27.30 9.67
N ALA A 99 -4.53 26.01 9.69
CA ALA A 99 -5.41 24.91 9.30
C ALA A 99 -6.57 24.70 10.30
N LEU A 100 -6.36 24.98 11.58
CA LEU A 100 -7.38 24.88 12.63
C LEU A 100 -8.32 26.10 12.70
N GLY A 101 -7.97 27.22 12.07
CA GLY A 101 -8.58 28.52 12.37
C GLY A 101 -9.63 29.08 11.41
N LEU A 102 -9.65 28.75 10.10
CA LEU A 102 -10.47 29.50 9.13
C LEU A 102 -11.08 28.70 7.95
N SER A 103 -11.04 27.37 7.97
CA SER A 103 -11.87 26.57 7.07
C SER A 103 -12.23 25.24 7.74
N ASP A 104 -13.45 24.74 7.57
CA ASP A 104 -13.86 23.39 7.99
C ASP A 104 -13.03 22.26 7.34
N ALA A 105 -11.98 22.59 6.58
CA ALA A 105 -11.06 21.71 5.88
C ALA A 105 -9.64 21.80 6.45
N GLY A 106 -9.48 21.68 7.78
CA GLY A 106 -8.18 21.52 8.42
C GLY A 106 -7.48 20.27 7.90
N ALA A 107 -6.69 20.47 6.84
CA ALA A 107 -6.07 19.42 6.07
C ALA A 107 -4.77 19.02 6.74
N TRP A 108 -4.69 17.77 7.20
CA TRP A 108 -3.49 17.24 7.81
C TRP A 108 -2.62 16.66 6.70
N GLU A 109 -1.32 16.97 6.73
CA GLU A 109 -0.36 16.37 5.83
C GLU A 109 -0.15 14.90 6.24
N LEU A 110 -0.48 13.99 5.33
CA LEU A 110 -0.36 12.54 5.53
C LEU A 110 1.08 12.09 5.37
N ASP A 111 1.49 11.16 6.22
CA ASP A 111 2.79 10.50 6.18
C ASP A 111 2.74 9.27 5.28
N TRP A 112 3.54 9.29 4.22
CA TRP A 112 3.65 8.20 3.25
C TRP A 112 4.03 6.88 3.90
N ASN A 113 5.02 6.89 4.79
CA ASN A 113 5.55 5.67 5.41
C ASN A 113 4.49 4.99 6.29
N LYS A 114 3.64 5.80 6.93
CA LYS A 114 2.52 5.30 7.73
C LYS A 114 1.41 4.70 6.88
N MET A 115 0.99 5.39 5.82
CA MET A 115 0.00 4.85 4.87
C MET A 115 0.47 3.53 4.26
N LEU A 116 1.74 3.49 3.86
CA LEU A 116 2.37 2.32 3.30
C LEU A 116 2.42 1.17 4.31
N ARG A 117 2.81 1.45 5.56
CA ARG A 117 2.81 0.43 6.62
C ARG A 117 1.43 -0.16 6.87
N LEU A 118 0.36 0.64 6.85
CA LEU A 118 -1.01 0.10 6.97
C LEU A 118 -1.35 -0.85 5.82
N TYR A 119 -0.91 -0.53 4.60
CA TYR A 119 -1.14 -1.36 3.43
C TYR A 119 -0.47 -2.72 3.57
N GLN A 120 0.78 -2.74 4.06
CA GLN A 120 1.54 -3.97 4.31
C GLN A 120 0.87 -4.85 5.38
N LEU A 121 0.50 -4.22 6.49
CA LEU A 121 -0.14 -4.88 7.62
C LEU A 121 -1.57 -5.36 7.33
N ASN A 122 -2.14 -4.97 6.18
CA ASN A 122 -3.51 -5.29 5.81
C ASN A 122 -3.81 -6.79 5.79
N ASN A 123 -2.86 -7.63 5.38
CA ASN A 123 -3.12 -9.06 5.29
C ASN A 123 -2.86 -9.81 6.61
N THR A 124 -1.90 -9.36 7.42
CA THR A 124 -1.46 -10.08 8.63
C THR A 124 -1.99 -9.52 9.93
N LYS A 125 -2.34 -8.24 9.96
CA LYS A 125 -2.80 -7.52 11.17
C LYS A 125 -4.12 -6.81 10.97
N TYR A 126 -4.92 -7.24 9.99
CA TYR A 126 -6.24 -6.65 9.73
C TYR A 126 -7.09 -6.51 11.00
N GLU A 127 -7.25 -7.59 11.78
CA GLU A 127 -8.06 -7.58 13.00
C GLU A 127 -7.51 -6.64 14.07
N VAL A 128 -6.18 -6.56 14.21
CA VAL A 128 -5.52 -5.62 15.12
C VAL A 128 -5.77 -4.18 14.68
N MET A 129 -5.63 -3.89 13.38
CA MET A 129 -5.92 -2.56 12.85
C MET A 129 -7.38 -2.18 13.04
N LYS A 130 -8.30 -3.12 12.79
CA LYS A 130 -9.74 -2.95 13.01
C LYS A 130 -10.04 -2.58 14.46
N GLU A 131 -9.42 -3.29 15.42
CA GLU A 131 -9.57 -3.00 16.84
C GLU A 131 -8.98 -1.63 17.23
N LEU A 132 -7.80 -1.28 16.72
CA LEU A 132 -7.15 0.01 16.96
C LEU A 132 -7.90 1.20 16.35
N LEU A 133 -8.63 0.98 15.25
CA LEU A 133 -9.56 1.96 14.68
C LEU A 133 -10.86 2.08 15.50
N GLY A 134 -11.05 1.25 16.54
CA GLY A 134 -12.26 1.23 17.36
C GLY A 134 -13.45 0.52 16.71
N ILE A 135 -13.22 -0.20 15.60
CA ILE A 135 -14.26 -0.94 14.89
C ILE A 135 -14.38 -2.31 15.58
N ARG A 136 -15.39 -2.47 16.43
CA ARG A 136 -15.54 -3.65 17.28
C ARG A 136 -16.87 -4.35 17.01
N GLY A 137 -16.84 -5.68 17.08
CA GLY A 137 -18.02 -6.54 16.93
C GLY A 137 -17.86 -7.56 15.80
N ALA A 138 -18.53 -8.70 15.96
CA ALA A 138 -18.49 -9.77 14.96
C ALA A 138 -19.16 -9.29 13.66
N GLY A 139 -18.47 -9.47 12.53
CA GLY A 139 -18.98 -9.14 11.22
C GLY A 139 -18.81 -7.68 10.79
N TYR A 140 -18.38 -6.75 11.66
CA TYR A 140 -18.02 -5.41 11.18
C TYR A 140 -16.66 -5.43 10.49
N GLU A 141 -16.59 -4.73 9.37
CA GLU A 141 -15.44 -4.67 8.47
C GLU A 141 -15.19 -3.23 8.02
N PHE A 142 -13.95 -2.94 7.60
CA PHE A 142 -13.60 -1.62 7.07
C PHE A 142 -12.87 -1.72 5.74
N TYR A 143 -13.01 -0.67 4.94
CA TYR A 143 -12.31 -0.48 3.68
C TYR A 143 -11.97 0.99 3.47
N LEU A 144 -10.69 1.28 3.49
CA LEU A 144 -10.09 2.59 3.38
C LEU A 144 -9.50 2.76 1.98
N THR A 145 -9.70 3.93 1.40
CA THR A 145 -9.14 4.30 0.10
C THR A 145 -8.51 5.68 0.18
N PHE A 146 -7.27 5.81 -0.28
CA PHE A 146 -6.59 7.09 -0.43
C PHE A 146 -6.48 7.42 -1.91
N ASN A 147 -7.22 8.43 -2.37
CA ASN A 147 -7.11 8.91 -3.74
C ASN A 147 -5.95 9.90 -3.83
N VAL A 148 -4.74 9.37 -4.01
CA VAL A 148 -3.51 10.14 -4.06
C VAL A 148 -3.38 10.80 -5.44
N PRO A 149 -3.45 12.14 -5.54
CA PRO A 149 -3.26 12.83 -6.82
C PRO A 149 -1.85 12.56 -7.34
N ASN A 150 -1.74 12.16 -8.60
CA ASN A 150 -0.51 11.69 -9.28
C ASN A 150 -0.10 10.24 -8.97
N GLY A 151 -1.03 9.44 -8.44
CA GLY A 151 -0.79 8.04 -8.13
C GLY A 151 -0.08 7.86 -6.80
N ILE A 152 -0.01 6.61 -6.40
CA ILE A 152 0.80 6.22 -5.25
C ILE A 152 2.24 6.33 -5.73
N ASN A 153 3.05 7.16 -5.06
CA ASN A 153 4.48 7.20 -5.34
C ASN A 153 5.04 5.81 -5.02
N GLY A 154 5.28 5.07 -6.10
CA GLY A 154 6.02 3.82 -6.06
C GLY A 154 7.35 4.00 -5.33
N PHE A 155 8.05 2.90 -5.11
CA PHE A 155 9.41 2.96 -4.57
C PHE A 155 10.39 3.75 -5.43
N LEU A 156 10.04 4.00 -6.69
CA LEU A 156 10.80 4.82 -7.63
C LEU A 156 10.46 6.31 -7.51
N GLY A 157 9.45 6.68 -6.73
CA GLY A 157 8.96 8.05 -6.59
C GLY A 157 8.04 8.49 -7.74
N PRO A 158 7.52 9.73 -7.70
CA PRO A 158 6.83 10.31 -8.84
C PRO A 158 7.83 10.63 -9.94
N GLY A 159 7.52 10.29 -11.19
CA GLY A 159 8.30 10.80 -12.30
C GLY A 159 8.18 10.00 -13.58
N ARG A 160 8.84 10.52 -14.63
CA ARG A 160 8.97 9.83 -15.91
C ARG A 160 9.99 8.70 -15.76
N ILE A 161 9.56 7.48 -16.05
CA ILE A 161 10.41 6.28 -16.03
C ILE A 161 10.95 6.01 -17.44
N ALA A 162 12.24 5.73 -17.54
CA ALA A 162 12.84 5.08 -18.71
C ALA A 162 13.26 3.66 -18.35
N TYR A 163 13.02 2.72 -19.27
CA TYR A 163 13.37 1.31 -19.14
C TYR A 163 14.24 0.86 -20.30
N THR A 164 15.23 0.01 -20.01
CA THR A 164 16.00 -0.71 -21.02
C THR A 164 16.56 -2.01 -20.45
N TYR A 165 16.87 -2.96 -21.32
CA TYR A 165 17.59 -4.19 -20.98
C TYR A 165 19.08 -4.16 -21.37
N GLY A 166 19.61 -2.99 -21.70
CA GLY A 166 21.02 -2.83 -22.07
C GLY A 166 21.40 -3.65 -23.31
N LYS A 167 22.35 -4.59 -23.16
CA LYS A 167 22.84 -5.46 -24.22
C LYS A 167 22.15 -6.83 -24.32
N SER A 168 21.28 -7.16 -23.37
CA SER A 168 20.55 -8.43 -23.32
C SER A 168 19.55 -8.56 -24.49
N ASP A 169 18.90 -9.72 -24.64
CA ASP A 169 17.96 -10.02 -25.74
C ASP A 169 16.51 -9.55 -25.46
N GLY A 170 16.30 -8.86 -24.34
CA GLY A 170 15.01 -8.28 -23.94
C GLY A 170 13.99 -9.29 -23.42
N THR A 171 14.32 -10.59 -23.39
CA THR A 171 13.42 -11.61 -22.85
C THR A 171 13.29 -11.54 -21.34
N GLU A 172 14.32 -11.03 -20.66
CA GLU A 172 14.37 -10.82 -19.21
C GLU A 172 13.26 -9.92 -18.68
N GLY A 173 12.78 -8.97 -19.50
CA GLY A 173 11.66 -8.11 -19.14
C GLY A 173 10.30 -8.82 -19.05
N ASN A 174 10.17 -10.04 -19.59
CA ASN A 174 8.87 -10.72 -19.78
C ASN A 174 8.33 -11.41 -18.52
N SER A 175 7.04 -11.78 -18.57
CA SER A 175 6.35 -12.52 -17.49
C SER A 175 7.11 -13.75 -17.00
N SER A 176 7.70 -14.52 -17.93
CA SER A 176 8.39 -15.78 -17.64
C SER A 176 9.73 -15.63 -16.93
N HIS A 177 10.31 -14.43 -16.94
CA HIS A 177 11.60 -14.11 -16.30
C HIS A 177 11.42 -13.12 -15.13
N TYR A 178 10.19 -13.02 -14.61
CA TYR A 178 9.85 -12.09 -13.51
C TYR A 178 10.23 -10.62 -13.77
N GLY A 179 10.41 -10.26 -15.05
CA GLY A 179 10.87 -8.95 -15.44
C GLY A 179 9.98 -7.78 -15.08
N LEU A 180 10.63 -6.62 -14.89
CA LEU A 180 10.00 -5.36 -14.51
C LEU A 180 9.21 -4.75 -15.65
N TYR A 181 9.61 -4.97 -16.91
CA TYR A 181 8.90 -4.49 -18.08
C TYR A 181 7.44 -4.98 -18.10
N GLN A 182 7.23 -6.30 -18.05
CA GLN A 182 5.88 -6.86 -18.07
C GLN A 182 5.08 -6.42 -16.84
N TYR A 183 5.73 -6.33 -15.67
CA TYR A 183 5.07 -5.87 -14.47
C TYR A 183 4.59 -4.40 -14.58
N MET A 184 5.37 -3.52 -15.22
CA MET A 184 4.92 -2.15 -15.53
C MET A 184 3.71 -2.14 -16.46
N ILE A 185 3.71 -2.98 -17.50
CA ILE A 185 2.58 -3.12 -18.42
C ILE A 185 1.32 -3.63 -17.68
N ASP A 186 1.43 -4.69 -16.89
CA ASP A 186 0.32 -5.32 -16.18
C ASP A 186 -0.33 -4.37 -15.15
N ASN A 187 0.45 -3.42 -14.62
CA ASN A 187 0.00 -2.46 -13.62
C ASN A 187 -0.28 -1.05 -14.21
N ASN A 188 -0.32 -0.90 -15.54
CA ASN A 188 -0.52 0.39 -16.22
C ASN A 188 0.42 1.50 -15.71
N VAL A 189 1.68 1.16 -15.47
CA VAL A 189 2.73 2.12 -15.14
C VAL A 189 3.24 2.72 -16.45
N PRO A 190 3.19 4.05 -16.65
CA PRO A 190 3.73 4.67 -17.85
C PRO A 190 5.26 4.73 -17.80
N PHE A 191 5.90 4.29 -18.86
CA PHE A 191 7.35 4.39 -19.03
C PHE A 191 7.72 4.55 -20.50
N ALA A 192 8.93 5.03 -20.76
CA ALA A 192 9.54 5.00 -22.08
C ALA A 192 10.43 3.76 -22.22
N ASP A 193 10.09 2.89 -23.17
CA ASP A 193 10.87 1.70 -23.50
C ASP A 193 11.93 2.02 -24.55
N PHE A 194 13.20 1.77 -24.22
CA PHE A 194 14.32 1.96 -25.12
C PHE A 194 14.75 0.68 -25.85
N GLN A 195 14.24 -0.52 -25.50
CA GLN A 195 14.51 -1.77 -26.21
C GLN A 195 16.01 -2.02 -26.49
N GLY A 196 16.86 -1.85 -25.48
CA GLY A 196 18.31 -2.01 -25.61
C GLY A 196 19.04 -0.81 -26.24
N ARG A 197 18.35 0.25 -26.66
CA ARG A 197 18.95 1.54 -27.09
C ARG A 197 19.41 2.36 -25.87
N TRP A 198 20.21 1.74 -25.00
CA TRP A 198 20.63 2.33 -23.73
C TRP A 198 21.49 3.59 -23.90
N ALA A 199 22.28 3.69 -24.97
CA ALA A 199 23.05 4.91 -25.25
C ALA A 199 22.14 6.11 -25.54
N GLU A 200 21.09 5.92 -26.35
CA GLU A 200 20.07 6.94 -26.62
C GLU A 200 19.32 7.34 -25.34
N LEU A 201 19.05 6.39 -24.45
CA LEU A 201 18.49 6.68 -23.13
C LEU A 201 19.42 7.62 -22.35
N LEU A 202 20.72 7.31 -22.28
CA LEU A 202 21.69 8.11 -21.52
C LEU A 202 21.92 9.51 -22.13
N GLU A 203 21.81 9.65 -23.46
CA GLU A 203 21.84 10.95 -24.14
C GLU A 203 20.63 11.83 -23.76
N ASN A 204 19.50 11.21 -23.46
CA ASN A 204 18.24 11.90 -23.12
C ASN A 204 17.87 11.73 -21.62
N ILE A 205 18.83 11.37 -20.76
CA ILE A 205 18.54 10.97 -19.38
C ILE A 205 17.87 12.06 -18.55
N SER A 206 18.11 13.34 -18.89
CA SER A 206 17.50 14.50 -18.23
C SER A 206 15.98 14.57 -18.36
N ASP A 207 15.39 13.86 -19.32
CA ASP A 207 13.94 13.80 -19.52
C ASP A 207 13.24 12.92 -18.50
N TYR A 208 14.00 12.13 -17.73
CA TYR A 208 13.51 11.09 -16.85
C TYR A 208 13.95 11.34 -15.41
N ASN A 209 13.09 10.93 -14.48
CA ASN A 209 13.40 10.95 -13.05
C ASN A 209 13.95 9.60 -12.58
N ILE A 210 13.58 8.55 -13.30
CA ILE A 210 13.85 7.17 -12.94
C ILE A 210 14.35 6.44 -14.18
N VAL A 211 15.42 5.68 -14.01
CA VAL A 211 16.04 4.89 -15.07
C VAL A 211 16.25 3.47 -14.58
N ILE A 212 15.66 2.51 -15.29
CA ILE A 212 15.74 1.08 -14.98
C ILE A 212 16.57 0.40 -16.06
N PHE A 213 17.63 -0.28 -15.63
CA PHE A 213 18.42 -1.20 -16.44
C PHE A 213 18.20 -2.61 -15.91
N GLU A 214 17.55 -3.47 -16.70
CA GLU A 214 17.26 -4.85 -16.32
C GLU A 214 18.12 -5.82 -17.13
N ASN A 215 18.94 -6.62 -16.45
CA ASN A 215 19.98 -7.43 -17.06
C ASN A 215 20.82 -6.68 -18.11
N PRO A 216 21.39 -5.50 -17.80
CA PRO A 216 22.06 -4.71 -18.82
C PRO A 216 23.29 -5.35 -19.47
N GLU A 217 23.97 -6.29 -18.80
CA GLU A 217 25.25 -6.89 -19.27
C GLU A 217 26.30 -5.83 -19.68
N ILE A 218 26.32 -4.70 -18.96
CA ILE A 218 27.26 -3.60 -19.16
C ILE A 218 28.08 -3.45 -17.89
N ASP A 219 29.40 -3.33 -18.04
CA ASP A 219 30.35 -3.04 -16.96
C ASP A 219 30.96 -1.64 -17.13
N ASP A 220 31.64 -1.16 -16.08
CA ASP A 220 32.30 0.16 -16.05
C ASP A 220 33.54 0.27 -16.96
N ASN A 221 33.99 -0.84 -17.54
CA ASN A 221 35.11 -0.91 -18.48
C ASN A 221 34.67 -1.02 -19.94
N ASP A 222 33.37 -1.17 -20.21
CA ASP A 222 32.82 -1.27 -21.55
C ASP A 222 33.13 0.02 -22.34
N PRO A 223 33.91 -0.06 -23.44
CA PRO A 223 34.28 1.12 -24.22
C PRO A 223 33.10 1.93 -24.75
N ALA A 224 31.95 1.28 -24.96
CA ALA A 224 30.73 1.97 -25.38
C ALA A 224 30.09 2.77 -24.22
N PHE A 225 30.19 2.28 -22.98
CA PHE A 225 29.55 2.88 -21.82
C PHE A 225 30.42 3.93 -21.12
N VAL A 226 31.75 3.77 -21.12
CA VAL A 226 32.72 4.69 -20.51
C VAL A 226 32.42 6.18 -20.79
N PRO A 227 32.07 6.60 -22.02
CA PRO A 227 31.73 8.00 -22.30
C PRO A 227 30.51 8.55 -21.53
N TYR A 228 29.62 7.68 -21.06
CA TYR A 228 28.37 8.04 -20.39
C TYR A 228 28.42 7.95 -18.86
N ILE A 229 29.49 7.40 -18.27
CA ILE A 229 29.63 7.25 -16.82
C ILE A 229 29.40 8.57 -16.09
N GLY A 230 30.08 9.64 -16.53
CA GLY A 230 29.93 10.96 -15.93
C GLY A 230 28.53 11.55 -16.08
N THR A 231 27.85 11.28 -17.19
CA THR A 231 26.46 11.70 -17.42
C THR A 231 25.52 11.03 -16.43
N LEU A 232 25.62 9.71 -16.29
CA LEU A 232 24.79 8.94 -15.39
C LEU A 232 25.06 9.28 -13.91
N GLN A 233 26.32 9.39 -13.49
CA GLN A 233 26.70 9.83 -12.14
C GLN A 233 26.15 11.22 -11.81
N ASN A 234 26.34 12.20 -12.70
CA ASN A 234 25.84 13.56 -12.50
C ASN A 234 24.31 13.60 -12.42
N TRP A 235 23.62 12.79 -13.22
CA TRP A 235 22.16 12.71 -13.19
C TRP A 235 21.65 12.14 -11.86
N VAL A 236 22.22 11.03 -11.36
CA VAL A 236 21.86 10.49 -10.04
C VAL A 236 22.21 11.51 -8.95
N ALA A 237 23.40 12.11 -8.97
CA ALA A 237 23.81 13.10 -7.97
C ALA A 237 22.87 14.31 -7.88
N ASN A 238 22.14 14.64 -8.95
CA ASN A 238 21.17 15.73 -9.01
C ASN A 238 19.72 15.31 -8.71
N GLY A 239 19.50 14.09 -8.22
CA GLY A 239 18.17 13.63 -7.79
C GLY A 239 17.56 12.51 -8.64
N GLY A 240 18.28 11.98 -9.64
CA GLY A 240 17.85 10.81 -10.40
C GLY A 240 17.80 9.53 -9.55
N VAL A 241 16.90 8.62 -9.91
CA VAL A 241 16.79 7.28 -9.31
C VAL A 241 17.26 6.23 -10.32
N PHE A 242 18.45 5.67 -10.10
CA PHE A 242 18.98 4.59 -10.91
C PHE A 242 18.64 3.24 -10.29
N LEU A 243 18.07 2.34 -11.08
CA LEU A 243 17.81 0.96 -10.69
C LEU A 243 18.51 0.02 -11.66
N GLU A 244 19.32 -0.87 -11.11
CA GLU A 244 19.83 -2.03 -11.82
C GLU A 244 19.19 -3.30 -11.28
N LYS A 245 18.70 -4.14 -12.19
CA LYS A 245 18.24 -5.49 -11.88
C LYS A 245 19.16 -6.53 -12.50
N GLN A 246 19.46 -7.60 -11.76
CA GLN A 246 20.15 -8.81 -12.24
C GLN A 246 21.63 -8.58 -12.61
N TYR A 247 22.05 -8.87 -13.85
CA TYR A 247 23.46 -8.80 -14.26
C TYR A 247 23.85 -7.46 -14.89
N GLY A 248 25.11 -7.10 -14.70
CA GLY A 248 25.61 -5.75 -14.94
C GLY A 248 26.48 -5.33 -13.77
N THR A 249 27.46 -4.49 -14.03
CA THR A 249 28.21 -3.84 -12.95
C THR A 249 28.18 -2.32 -13.12
N MET A 250 27.15 -1.79 -13.79
CA MET A 250 27.00 -0.33 -13.92
C MET A 250 26.84 0.31 -12.54
N ILE A 251 26.22 -0.37 -11.58
CA ILE A 251 26.15 0.09 -10.19
C ILE A 251 27.52 0.38 -9.55
N GLU A 252 28.61 -0.23 -10.04
CA GLU A 252 29.95 -0.05 -9.48
C GLU A 252 30.49 1.37 -9.63
N ILE A 253 29.97 2.14 -10.60
CA ILE A 253 30.34 3.55 -10.77
C ILE A 253 29.82 4.44 -9.61
N PHE A 254 28.93 3.93 -8.76
CA PHE A 254 28.33 4.69 -7.64
C PHE A 254 28.92 4.30 -6.28
N ASN A 255 30.25 4.26 -6.20
CA ASN A 255 31.02 3.87 -5.01
C ASN A 255 30.81 2.41 -4.57
N ALA A 256 30.38 1.55 -5.50
CA ALA A 256 30.27 0.10 -5.30
C ALA A 256 31.37 -0.68 -6.05
N SER A 257 32.46 -0.04 -6.45
CA SER A 257 33.53 -0.69 -7.21
C SER A 257 34.19 -1.83 -6.44
N GLY A 258 34.20 -3.03 -7.02
CA GLY A 258 34.72 -4.24 -6.37
C GLY A 258 33.85 -4.71 -5.18
N ALA A 259 32.65 -4.15 -5.05
CA ALA A 259 31.65 -4.56 -4.07
C ALA A 259 30.72 -5.66 -4.61
N THR A 260 30.79 -6.00 -5.90
CA THR A 260 29.90 -7.00 -6.50
C THR A 260 30.55 -8.38 -6.51
N GLN A 261 29.81 -9.39 -6.04
CA GLN A 261 30.18 -10.81 -6.16
C GLN A 261 29.06 -11.54 -6.87
N SER A 262 29.34 -12.07 -8.07
CA SER A 262 28.34 -12.80 -8.86
C SER A 262 27.82 -14.02 -8.12
N ILE A 263 26.51 -14.27 -8.28
CA ILE A 263 25.79 -15.40 -7.73
C ILE A 263 24.96 -16.07 -8.82
N SER A 264 24.86 -17.40 -8.72
CA SER A 264 24.05 -18.28 -9.58
C SER A 264 22.88 -18.93 -8.84
N SER A 265 22.75 -18.66 -7.55
CA SER A 265 21.57 -18.86 -6.70
C SER A 265 21.96 -18.64 -5.25
N ASP A 266 21.07 -18.06 -4.45
CA ASP A 266 21.28 -17.82 -3.04
C ASP A 266 19.98 -17.59 -2.27
N TRP A 267 20.09 -17.58 -0.94
CA TRP A 267 19.00 -17.23 -0.05
C TRP A 267 19.39 -16.05 0.84
N GLY A 268 18.52 -15.06 0.94
CA GLY A 268 18.68 -13.94 1.85
C GLY A 268 17.55 -13.83 2.85
N THR A 269 17.81 -13.17 3.98
CA THR A 269 16.78 -12.83 4.96
C THR A 269 16.43 -11.36 4.87
N VAL A 270 15.14 -11.04 4.79
CA VAL A 270 14.66 -9.65 4.86
C VAL A 270 15.03 -9.10 6.24
N VAL A 271 15.83 -8.04 6.26
CA VAL A 271 16.25 -7.34 7.49
C VAL A 271 15.66 -5.94 7.58
N ASN A 272 15.20 -5.39 6.45
CA ASN A 272 14.54 -4.11 6.40
C ASN A 272 13.48 -4.09 5.31
N VAL A 273 12.30 -3.61 5.68
CA VAL A 273 11.16 -3.41 4.79
C VAL A 273 11.07 -1.90 4.55
N SER A 274 10.99 -1.48 3.30
CA SER A 274 11.03 -0.07 2.93
C SER A 274 10.11 0.20 1.74
N ASP A 275 10.04 1.44 1.25
CA ASP A 275 9.36 1.74 0.01
C ASP A 275 9.83 0.82 -1.13
N VAL A 276 11.10 0.43 -1.17
CA VAL A 276 11.70 -0.48 -2.18
C VAL A 276 11.22 -1.93 -2.08
N LEU A 277 10.77 -2.36 -0.90
CA LEU A 277 10.52 -3.76 -0.59
C LEU A 277 9.32 -3.88 0.35
N LEU A 278 8.14 -4.17 -0.21
CA LEU A 278 6.87 -3.87 0.46
C LEU A 278 6.00 -5.06 0.84
N ASN A 279 6.06 -6.17 0.11
CA ASN A 279 5.21 -7.32 0.37
C ASN A 279 5.99 -8.49 0.99
N VAL A 280 6.88 -8.16 1.93
CA VAL A 280 7.63 -9.11 2.75
C VAL A 280 7.75 -8.59 4.17
N GLU A 281 7.97 -9.49 5.11
CA GLU A 281 8.18 -9.19 6.53
C GLU A 281 9.66 -9.33 6.89
N VAL A 282 10.12 -8.58 7.89
CA VAL A 282 11.46 -8.80 8.48
C VAL A 282 11.53 -10.23 9.02
N GLY A 283 12.51 -10.99 8.54
CA GLY A 283 12.68 -12.41 8.84
C GLY A 283 12.29 -13.35 7.69
N ASP A 284 11.56 -12.87 6.67
CA ASP A 284 11.23 -13.67 5.49
C ASP A 284 12.51 -14.07 4.73
N VAL A 285 12.49 -15.25 4.10
CA VAL A 285 13.63 -15.75 3.32
C VAL A 285 13.33 -15.63 1.83
N VAL A 286 14.15 -14.87 1.13
CA VAL A 286 14.03 -14.58 -0.30
C VAL A 286 15.03 -15.44 -1.07
N TYR A 287 14.54 -16.22 -2.02
CA TYR A 287 15.38 -16.90 -3.01
C TYR A 287 15.78 -15.94 -4.13
N VAL A 288 17.07 -15.93 -4.43
CA VAL A 288 17.69 -15.21 -5.54
C VAL A 288 18.23 -16.27 -6.49
N ASP A 289 17.91 -16.18 -7.78
CA ASP A 289 18.44 -17.12 -8.75
C ASP A 289 19.73 -16.60 -9.37
N GLU A 290 19.81 -15.30 -9.68
CA GLU A 290 21.01 -14.74 -10.30
C GLU A 290 21.21 -13.25 -10.04
N GLY A 291 22.46 -12.79 -10.16
CA GLY A 291 22.84 -11.39 -9.97
C GLY A 291 24.14 -11.26 -9.19
N TYR A 292 24.17 -10.33 -8.23
CA TYR A 292 25.33 -10.01 -7.39
C TYR A 292 24.94 -9.84 -5.93
N ARG A 293 25.92 -10.10 -5.07
CA ARG A 293 25.95 -9.64 -3.69
C ARG A 293 26.64 -8.29 -3.65
N ILE A 294 26.09 -7.33 -2.92
CA ILE A 294 26.65 -5.99 -2.74
C ILE A 294 27.35 -5.90 -1.39
N ASN A 295 28.64 -5.56 -1.38
CA ASN A 295 29.42 -5.36 -0.17
C ASN A 295 28.85 -4.18 0.65
N LYS A 296 28.60 -4.39 1.95
CA LYS A 296 28.04 -3.37 2.85
C LYS A 296 29.00 -2.22 3.18
N ASN A 297 30.25 -2.29 2.73
CA ASN A 297 31.20 -1.18 2.86
C ASN A 297 30.86 0.01 1.94
N VAL A 298 29.86 -0.13 1.07
CA VAL A 298 29.29 1.02 0.33
C VAL A 298 28.70 2.02 1.33
N ASP A 299 29.12 3.28 1.20
CA ASP A 299 28.71 4.35 2.12
C ASP A 299 27.19 4.50 2.19
N ASN A 300 26.65 4.45 3.40
CA ASN A 300 25.21 4.59 3.70
C ASN A 300 24.31 3.57 2.99
N LEU A 301 24.84 2.38 2.68
CA LEU A 301 24.04 1.30 2.12
C LEU A 301 22.94 0.85 3.09
N VAL A 302 21.71 0.86 2.61
CA VAL A 302 20.55 0.28 3.27
C VAL A 302 20.37 -1.13 2.78
N THR A 303 20.65 -2.10 3.66
CA THR A 303 20.41 -3.53 3.39
C THR A 303 18.92 -3.81 3.57
N LEU A 304 18.27 -4.33 2.54
CA LEU A 304 16.88 -4.78 2.59
C LEU A 304 16.80 -6.29 2.81
N VAL A 305 17.56 -7.03 1.99
CA VAL A 305 17.72 -8.47 2.09
C VAL A 305 19.19 -8.78 2.37
N ASN A 306 19.45 -9.39 3.52
CA ASN A 306 20.77 -9.74 4.00
C ASN A 306 21.16 -11.15 3.57
N PHE A 307 22.34 -11.33 2.98
CA PHE A 307 22.89 -12.67 2.72
C PHE A 307 23.81 -13.13 3.86
N THR A 308 24.84 -12.33 4.14
CA THR A 308 25.82 -12.55 5.22
C THR A 308 26.17 -11.22 5.87
N ASP A 309 26.92 -11.26 6.97
CA ASP A 309 27.28 -10.06 7.72
C ASP A 309 27.95 -8.97 6.85
N GLY A 310 28.67 -9.35 5.79
CA GLY A 310 29.34 -8.42 4.88
C GLY A 310 28.59 -8.05 3.59
N HIS A 311 27.47 -8.69 3.25
CA HIS A 311 26.84 -8.51 1.93
C HIS A 311 25.31 -8.44 1.96
N ALA A 312 24.76 -7.55 1.13
CA ALA A 312 23.35 -7.42 0.83
C ALA A 312 23.01 -8.08 -0.52
N LEU A 313 21.80 -8.63 -0.65
CA LEU A 313 21.24 -9.07 -1.93
C LEU A 313 20.40 -7.94 -2.52
N HIS A 314 19.43 -7.45 -1.75
CA HIS A 314 18.64 -6.28 -2.13
C HIS A 314 19.12 -5.08 -1.33
N SER A 315 19.41 -3.98 -2.01
CA SER A 315 19.92 -2.79 -1.34
C SER A 315 19.61 -1.52 -2.10
N TRP A 316 19.68 -0.41 -1.38
CA TRP A 316 19.76 0.91 -1.99
C TRP A 316 20.71 1.79 -1.19
N TRP A 317 21.26 2.81 -1.82
CA TRP A 317 22.08 3.81 -1.14
C TRP A 317 21.89 5.19 -1.77
N PRO A 318 22.07 6.26 -1.00
CA PRO A 318 22.06 7.62 -1.53
C PRO A 318 23.32 7.87 -2.37
N TYR A 319 23.17 8.66 -3.45
CA TYR A 319 24.29 9.18 -4.23
C TYR A 319 23.99 10.64 -4.61
N GLY A 320 24.67 11.57 -3.94
CA GLY A 320 24.31 12.99 -3.99
C GLY A 320 22.88 13.22 -3.46
N ASN A 321 22.05 13.88 -4.25
CA ASN A 321 20.63 14.11 -3.96
C ASN A 321 19.71 12.98 -4.48
N GLY A 322 20.26 12.01 -5.22
CA GLY A 322 19.50 10.88 -5.77
C GLY A 322 19.79 9.57 -5.05
N ARG A 323 19.44 8.48 -5.72
CA ARG A 323 19.44 7.14 -5.13
C ARG A 323 19.81 6.08 -6.17
N VAL A 324 20.56 5.08 -5.71
CA VAL A 324 20.90 3.88 -6.46
C VAL A 324 20.22 2.69 -5.81
N ILE A 325 19.63 1.83 -6.62
CA ILE A 325 18.90 0.62 -6.20
C ILE A 325 19.49 -0.57 -6.94
N TYR A 326 19.77 -1.63 -6.21
CA TYR A 326 20.15 -2.91 -6.77
C TYR A 326 19.20 -4.01 -6.29
N ILE A 327 18.66 -4.76 -7.25
CA ILE A 327 17.78 -5.91 -7.00
C ILE A 327 18.27 -7.07 -7.87
N PRO A 328 18.64 -8.23 -7.31
CA PRO A 328 19.04 -9.37 -8.10
C PRO A 328 17.80 -10.05 -8.69
N ASP A 329 18.00 -10.95 -9.66
CA ASP A 329 16.89 -11.73 -10.15
C ASP A 329 16.47 -12.78 -9.13
N THR A 330 15.19 -12.81 -8.87
CA THR A 330 14.60 -13.52 -7.75
C THR A 330 13.42 -14.26 -8.32
N GLU A 331 13.58 -15.57 -8.47
CA GLU A 331 12.53 -16.47 -8.95
C GLU A 331 11.41 -16.64 -7.90
N GLY A 332 10.87 -15.55 -7.34
CA GLY A 332 9.59 -15.51 -6.64
C GLY A 332 9.38 -16.40 -5.41
N ASN A 333 10.27 -17.34 -5.10
CA ASN A 333 10.04 -18.35 -4.10
C ASN A 333 10.47 -17.80 -2.74
N ILE A 334 9.54 -17.15 -2.05
CA ILE A 334 9.70 -16.79 -0.65
C ILE A 334 9.33 -18.01 0.19
N THR A 335 10.32 -18.62 0.84
CA THR A 335 10.08 -19.75 1.75
C THR A 335 9.88 -19.24 3.17
N ASN A 336 8.96 -19.87 3.92
CA ASN A 336 8.50 -19.44 5.25
C ASN A 336 7.69 -18.13 5.31
N ALA A 337 7.24 -17.58 4.18
CA ALA A 337 6.27 -16.51 4.20
C ALA A 337 5.02 -16.95 4.97
N SER A 338 4.61 -16.16 5.97
CA SER A 338 3.42 -16.40 6.78
C SER A 338 2.11 -16.39 5.96
N ILE A 339 2.19 -16.04 4.67
CA ILE A 339 1.10 -15.98 3.70
C ILE A 339 1.54 -16.64 2.37
N LEU A 340 0.69 -17.53 1.83
CA LEU A 340 0.80 -18.23 0.53
C LEU A 340 0.82 -17.30 -0.73
N LYS A 341 1.02 -15.98 -0.59
CA LYS A 341 0.64 -14.97 -1.60
C LYS A 341 1.81 -14.22 -2.25
N TYR A 342 3.06 -14.53 -1.92
CA TYR A 342 4.24 -13.77 -2.37
C TYR A 342 5.16 -14.56 -3.30
N ASN A 343 4.58 -15.43 -4.14
CA ASN A 343 5.34 -16.35 -5.01
C ASN A 343 6.09 -15.68 -6.19
N GLU A 344 6.17 -14.35 -6.26
CA GLU A 344 6.91 -13.61 -7.30
C GLU A 344 7.48 -12.30 -6.76
N THR A 345 8.74 -11.96 -7.06
CA THR A 345 9.41 -10.72 -6.63
C THR A 345 8.75 -9.46 -7.18
N ARG A 346 8.04 -9.59 -8.28
CA ARG A 346 7.08 -8.58 -8.76
C ARG A 346 6.10 -8.13 -7.68
N SER A 347 5.71 -9.06 -6.81
CA SER A 347 4.88 -8.75 -5.65
C SER A 347 5.67 -7.94 -4.62
N MET A 348 6.98 -8.13 -4.47
CA MET A 348 7.79 -7.43 -3.47
C MET A 348 8.00 -5.94 -3.79
N LEU A 349 7.84 -5.56 -5.06
CA LEU A 349 8.10 -4.21 -5.57
C LEU A 349 6.79 -3.45 -5.79
N PHE A 350 6.77 -2.17 -5.46
CA PHE A 350 5.62 -1.30 -5.68
C PHE A 350 5.95 -0.19 -6.69
N LEU A 351 5.58 -0.38 -7.95
CA LEU A 351 5.86 0.63 -8.98
C LEU A 351 4.83 1.76 -8.96
N PRO A 352 5.22 3.00 -9.34
CA PRO A 352 4.29 4.12 -9.40
C PRO A 352 3.28 3.87 -10.52
N GLY A 353 2.04 3.55 -10.18
CA GLY A 353 0.94 3.47 -11.15
C GLY A 353 0.30 4.84 -11.39
N GLU A 354 -0.23 5.09 -12.59
CA GLU A 354 -1.08 6.25 -12.83
C GLU A 354 -2.33 6.17 -11.94
N GLY A 355 -2.47 7.12 -11.01
CA GLY A 355 -3.74 7.39 -10.34
C GLY A 355 -4.41 6.17 -9.71
N GLY A 356 -3.68 5.40 -8.91
CA GLY A 356 -4.25 4.33 -8.07
C GLY A 356 -4.74 4.88 -6.73
N ALA A 357 -5.90 4.43 -6.27
CA ALA A 357 -6.26 4.59 -4.87
C ALA A 357 -5.44 3.59 -4.03
N LEU A 358 -4.83 4.01 -2.93
CA LEU A 358 -4.27 3.05 -1.97
C LEU A 358 -5.44 2.44 -1.21
N GLU A 359 -5.66 1.13 -1.37
CA GLU A 359 -6.79 0.42 -0.80
C GLU A 359 -6.35 -0.46 0.37
N ILE A 360 -7.00 -0.30 1.53
CA ILE A 360 -6.66 -1.01 2.77
C ILE A 360 -7.96 -1.54 3.37
N GLY A 361 -7.95 -2.79 3.81
CA GLY A 361 -9.08 -3.49 4.41
C GLY A 361 -9.85 -4.36 3.42
N ILE A 362 -11.06 -4.75 3.81
CA ILE A 362 -11.89 -5.67 3.04
C ILE A 362 -13.00 -4.88 2.35
N LYS A 363 -12.93 -4.82 1.02
CA LYS A 363 -13.93 -4.18 0.19
C LYS A 363 -15.33 -4.77 0.47
N PRO A 364 -16.39 -3.95 0.58
CA PRO A 364 -17.75 -4.46 0.66
C PRO A 364 -18.05 -5.39 -0.51
N ASP A 365 -18.53 -6.59 -0.21
CA ASP A 365 -18.99 -7.57 -1.20
C ASP A 365 -20.51 -7.49 -1.40
N ASP A 366 -21.06 -8.36 -2.25
CA ASP A 366 -22.51 -8.44 -2.51
C ASP A 366 -23.33 -8.83 -1.26
N ASN A 367 -22.68 -9.35 -0.21
CA ASN A 367 -23.30 -9.72 1.07
C ASN A 367 -23.08 -8.65 2.16
N ALA A 368 -22.61 -7.47 1.81
CA ALA A 368 -22.43 -6.37 2.75
C ALA A 368 -23.79 -5.73 3.09
N SER A 369 -24.10 -5.64 4.39
CA SER A 369 -25.18 -4.83 4.92
C SER A 369 -24.67 -3.56 5.58
N HIS A 370 -25.56 -2.60 5.75
CA HIS A 370 -25.30 -1.35 6.48
C HIS A 370 -24.01 -0.63 6.04
N ASN A 371 -23.71 -0.65 4.74
CA ASN A 371 -22.51 -0.01 4.21
C ASN A 371 -22.60 1.52 4.36
N VAL A 372 -21.73 2.09 5.18
CA VAL A 372 -21.60 3.53 5.37
C VAL A 372 -20.23 3.98 4.87
N ARG A 373 -20.24 4.91 3.92
CA ARG A 373 -19.05 5.59 3.42
C ARG A 373 -18.95 6.98 4.00
N VAL A 374 -17.80 7.29 4.60
CA VAL A 374 -17.42 8.64 5.03
C VAL A 374 -16.21 9.08 4.22
N ASP A 375 -16.27 10.30 3.72
CA ASP A 375 -15.19 10.93 2.97
C ASP A 375 -14.59 12.08 3.79
N SER A 376 -13.29 12.26 3.68
CA SER A 376 -12.56 13.41 4.21
C SER A 376 -11.49 13.85 3.21
N ILE A 377 -10.93 15.03 3.44
CA ILE A 377 -9.85 15.57 2.63
C ILE A 377 -8.65 15.83 3.55
N ALA A 378 -7.47 15.47 3.08
CA ALA A 378 -6.18 15.66 3.74
C ALA A 378 -5.16 16.18 2.73
N LEU A 379 -4.00 16.67 3.18
CA LEU A 379 -2.89 17.01 2.30
C LEU A 379 -1.96 15.81 2.15
N TYR A 380 -1.43 15.62 0.96
CA TYR A 380 -0.30 14.73 0.72
C TYR A 380 0.61 15.41 -0.27
N ASN A 381 1.86 15.67 0.12
CA ASN A 381 2.83 16.42 -0.66
C ASN A 381 2.24 17.75 -1.16
N ASN A 382 1.56 18.49 -0.26
CA ASN A 382 0.85 19.75 -0.56
C ASN A 382 -0.33 19.64 -1.55
N ASN A 383 -0.75 18.44 -1.94
CA ASN A 383 -1.92 18.22 -2.78
C ASN A 383 -3.11 17.73 -1.95
N TRP A 384 -4.30 18.23 -2.26
CA TRP A 384 -5.54 17.77 -1.65
C TRP A 384 -5.86 16.34 -2.09
N THR A 385 -5.87 15.43 -1.12
CA THR A 385 -6.10 14.00 -1.27
C THR A 385 -7.42 13.64 -0.63
N LYS A 386 -8.30 12.96 -1.38
CA LYS A 386 -9.54 12.43 -0.83
C LYS A 386 -9.26 11.11 -0.12
N VAL A 387 -9.66 10.99 1.13
CA VAL A 387 -9.60 9.75 1.90
C VAL A 387 -11.02 9.29 2.19
N SER A 388 -11.36 8.07 1.80
CA SER A 388 -12.68 7.49 2.04
C SER A 388 -12.58 6.25 2.90
N MET A 389 -13.37 6.16 3.96
CA MET A 389 -13.53 4.95 4.77
C MET A 389 -14.96 4.44 4.60
N ASN A 390 -15.08 3.16 4.27
CA ASN A 390 -16.33 2.41 4.31
C ASN A 390 -16.28 1.54 5.56
N VAL A 391 -17.32 1.58 6.39
CA VAL A 391 -17.54 0.61 7.46
C VAL A 391 -18.85 -0.08 7.16
N TRP A 392 -18.83 -1.40 7.22
CA TRP A 392 -19.95 -2.23 6.80
C TRP A 392 -20.05 -3.49 7.67
N GLN A 393 -21.18 -4.17 7.61
CA GLN A 393 -21.42 -5.41 8.34
C GLN A 393 -21.56 -6.57 7.36
N ARG A 394 -20.66 -7.55 7.46
CA ARG A 394 -20.70 -8.80 6.71
C ARG A 394 -21.85 -9.67 7.18
N CYS A 395 -22.67 -10.09 6.23
CA CYS A 395 -23.74 -11.06 6.48
C CYS A 395 -23.28 -12.47 6.11
N TYR A 396 -23.67 -13.45 6.92
CA TYR A 396 -23.46 -14.86 6.64
C TYR A 396 -24.81 -15.49 6.30
N GLY A 397 -25.10 -15.63 5.01
CA GLY A 397 -26.39 -16.12 4.53
C GLY A 397 -27.50 -15.07 4.69
N VAL A 398 -28.61 -15.43 5.33
CA VAL A 398 -29.75 -14.52 5.59
C VAL A 398 -29.59 -13.69 6.86
N THR A 399 -28.52 -13.94 7.62
CA THR A 399 -28.27 -13.29 8.92
C THR A 399 -27.11 -12.32 8.83
N CYS A 400 -27.43 -11.09 9.18
CA CYS A 400 -26.55 -10.05 9.71
C CYS A 400 -27.03 -9.79 11.16
#